data_AF-A0A8J4CN00-F1
#
_entry.id   AF-A0A8J4CN00-F1
#
_cell.length_a   1.000
_cell.length_b   1.000
_cell.length_c   1.000
_cell.angle_alpha   90.00
_cell.angle_beta   90.00
_cell.angle_gamma   90.00
#
_symmetry.space_group_name_H-M   'P 1'
#
loop_
_entity.id
_entity.type
_entity.pdbx_description
1 polymer ?
#
loop_
_entity_poly.entity_id
_entity_poly.type
_entity_poly.pdbx_seq_one_letter_code
_entity_poly.pdbx_strand_id
1 'polypeptide(L)'
;MPMCCSCRMCRAFRTFCVQAAVVVALPGCNGGHKVAEAVIVRVDSPASDGVTFGRIVAVSLAAAASDLQVCVAGCGDLFSPALTCGQAAVSGWIIRARQLSAPPRSIIEHWPVGRYHSAPVATPMRFSRPNMKTYTDLRVVVRRVQVDVFLARRYNTCG
;
A
#
# COMPACT_ATOMS: atom_id res chain seq x y z
N MET A 1 35.73 48.33 -12.39
CA MET A 1 35.39 47.39 -13.48
C MET A 1 36.48 46.34 -13.51
N PRO A 2 36.13 45.05 -13.36
CA PRO A 2 35.39 44.31 -14.37
C PRO A 2 34.04 43.75 -13.90
N MET A 3 33.19 43.56 -14.90
CA MET A 3 31.85 42.99 -14.89
C MET A 3 31.89 41.46 -15.13
N CYS A 4 30.82 40.82 -14.66
CA CYS A 4 30.16 39.62 -15.21
C CYS A 4 30.90 38.27 -15.21
N CYS A 5 30.41 37.35 -14.38
CA CYS A 5 29.60 36.26 -14.92
C CYS A 5 28.62 35.71 -13.87
N SER A 6 27.35 36.09 -14.05
CA SER A 6 26.19 35.63 -13.31
C SER A 6 25.96 34.13 -13.55
N CYS A 7 26.47 33.26 -12.67
CA CYS A 7 25.96 31.89 -12.58
C CYS A 7 24.58 31.90 -11.91
N ARG A 8 23.57 32.07 -12.75
CA ARG A 8 22.13 32.05 -12.44
C ARG A 8 21.63 30.61 -12.21
N MET A 9 22.39 29.80 -11.47
CA MET A 9 22.15 28.34 -11.30
C MET A 9 22.16 27.88 -9.84
N CYS A 10 22.01 28.81 -8.88
CA CYS A 10 21.95 28.52 -7.43
C CYS A 10 20.63 28.93 -6.77
N ARG A 11 19.56 29.20 -7.53
CA ARG A 11 18.23 29.43 -6.95
C ARG A 11 17.30 28.27 -7.25
N ALA A 12 16.76 27.71 -6.16
CA ALA A 12 15.64 26.75 -6.09
C ALA A 12 15.98 25.24 -6.02
N PHE A 13 17.01 24.84 -5.27
CA PHE A 13 16.83 23.63 -4.47
C PHE A 13 15.94 24.02 -3.27
N ARG A 14 14.62 23.98 -3.45
CA ARG A 14 13.71 23.96 -2.29
C ARG A 14 14.06 22.72 -1.49
N THR A 15 14.39 22.90 -0.22
CA THR A 15 14.74 21.81 0.68
C THR A 15 13.48 20.95 0.86
N PHE A 16 13.41 19.81 0.19
CA PHE A 16 12.34 18.84 0.42
C PHE A 16 12.56 18.25 1.81
N CYS A 17 11.63 18.50 2.72
CA CYS A 17 11.64 17.88 4.04
C CYS A 17 10.79 16.61 4.00
N VAL A 18 11.45 15.47 4.17
CA VAL A 18 10.78 14.18 4.37
C VAL A 18 11.11 13.70 5.78
N GLN A 19 10.08 13.39 6.55
CA GLN A 19 10.21 12.82 7.88
C GLN A 19 9.41 11.52 7.93
N ALA A 20 10.02 10.45 8.43
CA ALA A 20 9.36 9.18 8.61
C ALA A 20 9.69 8.61 10.00
N ALA A 21 8.65 8.26 10.75
CA ALA A 21 8.72 7.51 11.98
C ALA A 21 8.10 6.13 11.72
N VAL A 22 8.87 5.09 12.03
CA VAL A 22 8.45 3.70 11.92
C VAL A 22 8.62 3.06 13.29
N VAL A 23 7.52 2.55 13.85
CA VAL A 23 7.53 1.81 15.10
C VAL A 23 7.13 0.37 14.80
N VAL A 24 8.05 -0.56 15.08
CA VAL A 24 7.82 -1.99 14.87
C VAL A 24 7.58 -2.65 16.21
N ALA A 25 6.39 -3.23 16.40
CA ALA A 25 6.14 -4.12 17.52
C ALA A 25 6.73 -5.49 17.20
N LEU A 26 7.74 -5.90 17.97
CA LEU A 26 8.39 -7.19 17.83
C LEU A 26 7.39 -8.34 18.11
N PRO A 27 7.57 -9.50 17.45
CA PRO A 27 6.76 -10.67 17.69
C PRO A 27 6.88 -11.10 19.17
N GLY A 28 5.75 -11.35 19.82
CA GLY A 28 5.67 -11.71 21.24
C GLY A 28 5.36 -10.55 22.19
N CYS A 29 5.31 -9.30 21.70
CA CYS A 29 4.86 -8.17 22.51
C CYS A 29 3.33 -8.20 22.67
N ASN A 30 2.85 -8.35 23.92
CA ASN A 30 1.42 -8.36 24.26
C ASN A 30 0.70 -7.07 23.83
N GLY A 31 1.37 -5.92 23.91
CA GLY A 31 0.81 -4.63 23.47
C GLY A 31 0.61 -4.58 21.95
N GLY A 32 1.61 -5.03 21.19
CA GLY A 32 1.51 -5.10 19.72
C GLY A 32 0.45 -6.09 19.25
N HIS A 33 0.29 -7.21 19.96
CA HIS A 33 -0.72 -8.22 19.66
C HIS A 33 -2.14 -7.66 19.80
N LYS A 34 -2.46 -7.00 20.93
CA LYS A 34 -3.78 -6.40 21.17
C LYS A 34 -4.14 -5.33 20.15
N VAL A 35 -3.19 -4.45 19.81
CA VAL A 35 -3.41 -3.41 18.79
C VAL A 35 -3.66 -4.05 17.43
N ALA A 36 -2.90 -5.08 17.09
CA ALA A 36 -3.06 -5.76 15.82
C ALA A 36 -4.40 -6.49 15.68
N GLU A 37 -4.85 -7.19 16.71
CA GLU A 37 -6.17 -7.84 16.73
C GLU A 37 -7.29 -6.80 16.54
N ALA A 38 -7.24 -5.69 17.27
CA ALA A 38 -8.23 -4.63 17.14
C ALA A 38 -8.30 -4.05 15.71
N VAL A 39 -7.16 -3.87 15.05
CA VAL A 39 -7.12 -3.41 13.65
C VAL A 39 -7.60 -4.49 12.68
N ILE A 40 -7.23 -5.76 12.89
CA ILE A 40 -7.68 -6.88 12.04
C ILE A 40 -9.20 -7.01 12.10
N VAL A 41 -9.78 -7.01 13.30
CA VAL A 41 -11.23 -7.03 13.52
C VAL A 41 -11.88 -5.86 12.77
N ARG A 42 -11.37 -4.64 12.93
CA ARG A 42 -11.93 -3.48 12.21
C ARG A 42 -11.90 -3.63 10.68
N VAL A 43 -10.85 -4.25 10.12
CA VAL A 43 -10.63 -4.32 8.67
C VAL A 43 -11.26 -5.56 8.02
N ASP A 44 -11.43 -6.68 8.75
CA ASP A 44 -11.78 -8.01 8.17
C ASP A 44 -12.84 -8.80 8.99
N SER A 45 -13.75 -8.12 9.72
CA SER A 45 -14.77 -8.74 10.62
C SER A 45 -16.03 -9.32 9.93
N PRO A 46 -15.88 -10.14 8.89
CA PRO A 46 -16.43 -11.50 9.09
C PRO A 46 -15.48 -12.64 8.70
N ALA A 47 -14.37 -12.37 8.00
CA ALA A 47 -13.44 -13.40 7.55
C ALA A 47 -12.34 -13.74 8.58
N SER A 48 -12.26 -12.95 9.65
CA SER A 48 -11.32 -13.12 10.77
C SER A 48 -11.97 -13.62 12.05
N ASP A 49 -13.31 -13.78 12.06
CA ASP A 49 -14.05 -14.18 13.26
C ASP A 49 -13.76 -15.65 13.63
N GLY A 50 -13.38 -15.89 14.88
CA GLY A 50 -12.95 -17.22 15.36
C GLY A 50 -11.58 -17.70 14.87
N VAL A 51 -10.81 -16.88 14.15
CA VAL A 51 -9.47 -17.28 13.68
C VAL A 51 -8.39 -16.87 14.68
N THR A 52 -7.73 -17.86 15.27
CA THR A 52 -6.58 -17.62 16.15
C THR A 52 -5.32 -17.30 15.34
N PHE A 53 -4.62 -16.22 15.69
CA PHE A 53 -3.37 -15.80 15.05
C PHE A 53 -2.15 -16.16 15.92
N GLY A 54 -1.10 -16.69 15.28
CA GLY A 54 0.06 -17.21 15.99
C GLY A 54 1.22 -16.24 16.02
N ARG A 55 1.62 -15.76 14.83
CA ARG A 55 2.67 -14.75 14.69
C ARG A 55 2.06 -13.49 14.12
N ILE A 56 2.12 -12.42 14.90
CA ILE A 56 1.66 -11.11 14.50
C ILE A 56 2.83 -10.13 14.60
N VAL A 57 3.07 -9.38 13.53
CA VAL A 57 4.01 -8.26 13.49
C VAL A 57 3.21 -7.03 13.10
N ALA A 58 3.18 -6.04 13.98
CA ALA A 58 2.51 -4.78 13.75
C ALA A 58 3.55 -3.68 13.53
N VAL A 59 3.37 -2.90 12.47
CA VAL A 59 4.22 -1.77 12.12
C VAL A 59 3.34 -0.54 12.07
N SER A 60 3.59 0.42 12.97
CA SER A 60 3.04 1.76 12.85
C SER A 60 3.93 2.56 11.92
N LEU A 61 3.33 3.15 10.90
CA LEU A 61 3.98 4.05 9.97
C LEU A 61 3.40 5.45 10.16
N ALA A 62 4.26 6.44 10.32
CA ALA A 62 3.89 7.85 10.23
C ALA A 62 4.96 8.58 9.40
N ALA A 63 4.61 8.99 8.19
CA ALA A 63 5.48 9.71 7.28
C ALA A 63 4.82 11.01 6.86
N ALA A 64 5.62 12.06 6.71
CA ALA A 64 5.20 13.34 6.17
C ALA A 64 6.27 13.85 5.20
N ALA A 65 5.81 14.43 4.09
CA ALA A 65 6.64 15.05 3.08
C ALA A 65 6.04 16.41 2.71
N SER A 66 6.88 17.43 2.60
CA SER A 66 6.50 18.74 2.10
C SER A 66 7.00 18.99 0.69
N ASP A 67 6.29 19.85 -0.03
CA ASP A 67 6.65 20.36 -1.36
C ASP A 67 6.87 19.28 -2.43
N LEU A 68 6.14 18.16 -2.38
CA LEU A 68 6.24 17.07 -3.35
C LEU A 68 5.92 17.53 -4.78
N GLN A 69 6.75 17.11 -5.73
CA GLN A 69 6.57 17.36 -7.16
C GLN A 69 6.70 16.04 -7.92
N VAL A 70 5.75 15.76 -8.80
CA VAL A 70 5.78 14.58 -9.66
C VAL A 70 5.89 15.04 -11.11
N CYS A 71 6.99 14.66 -11.75
CA CYS A 71 7.22 14.89 -13.18
C CYS A 71 6.94 13.58 -13.93
N VAL A 72 6.08 13.62 -14.95
CA VAL A 72 5.81 12.47 -15.82
C VAL A 72 6.70 12.60 -17.05
N ALA A 73 7.67 11.69 -17.19
CA ALA A 73 8.51 11.65 -18.38
C ALA A 73 7.65 11.30 -19.61
N GLY A 74 7.62 12.18 -20.62
CA GLY A 74 6.98 11.92 -21.92
C GLY A 74 6.04 13.00 -22.45
N CYS A 75 5.64 13.99 -21.64
CA CYS A 75 4.83 15.14 -22.09
C CYS A 75 5.14 16.38 -21.25
N GLY A 76 6.08 17.21 -21.69
CA GLY A 76 6.37 18.52 -21.09
C GLY A 76 7.73 18.59 -20.37
N ASP A 77 8.31 19.79 -20.40
CA ASP A 77 9.64 20.11 -19.87
C ASP A 77 9.85 19.60 -18.44
N LEU A 78 11.07 19.14 -18.14
CA LEU A 78 11.54 18.72 -16.79
C LEU A 78 11.31 19.77 -15.68
N PHE A 79 10.94 20.99 -16.06
CA PHE A 79 10.70 22.15 -15.20
C PHE A 79 9.22 22.38 -14.85
N SER A 80 8.28 21.64 -15.47
CA SER A 80 6.84 21.76 -15.23
C SER A 80 6.30 20.47 -14.60
N PRO A 81 6.21 20.38 -13.27
CA PRO A 81 5.65 19.21 -12.61
C PRO A 81 4.19 19.00 -13.01
N ALA A 82 3.83 17.77 -13.37
CA ALA A 82 2.45 17.42 -13.72
C ALA A 82 1.53 17.45 -12.48
N LEU A 83 2.12 17.23 -11.30
CA LEU A 83 1.43 17.32 -10.03
C LEU A 83 2.35 17.94 -8.99
N THR A 84 1.83 18.93 -8.28
CA THR A 84 2.50 19.47 -7.09
C THR A 84 1.60 19.31 -5.87
N CYS A 85 2.24 19.00 -4.74
CA CYS A 85 1.58 18.80 -3.47
C CYS A 85 2.36 19.53 -2.38
N GLY A 86 1.72 20.50 -1.74
CA GLY A 86 2.36 21.26 -0.65
C GLY A 86 2.72 20.39 0.55
N GLN A 87 1.84 19.46 0.95
CA GLN A 87 2.10 18.52 2.05
C GLN A 87 1.36 17.20 1.84
N ALA A 88 2.06 16.07 1.98
CA ALA A 88 1.45 14.76 2.07
C ALA A 88 1.89 14.08 3.36
N ALA A 89 0.95 13.44 4.05
CA ALA A 89 1.22 12.63 5.21
C ALA A 89 0.54 11.26 5.07
N VAL A 90 1.23 10.22 5.49
CA VAL A 90 0.72 8.85 5.57
C VAL A 90 0.86 8.40 7.02
N SER A 91 -0.23 7.94 7.62
CA SER A 91 -0.22 7.46 9.00
C SER A 91 -1.11 6.24 9.14
N GLY A 92 -0.68 5.25 9.89
CA GLY A 92 -1.51 4.09 10.20
C GLY A 92 -0.72 2.83 10.48
N TRP A 93 -1.38 1.68 10.31
CA TRP A 93 -0.85 0.38 10.69
C TRP A 93 -0.71 -0.55 9.50
N ILE A 94 0.42 -1.25 9.44
CA ILE A 94 0.66 -2.40 8.56
C ILE A 94 0.87 -3.60 9.48
N ILE A 95 0.00 -4.59 9.36
CA ILE A 95 0.01 -5.78 10.21
C ILE A 95 0.18 -7.00 9.34
N ARG A 96 1.18 -7.81 9.67
CA ARG A 96 1.37 -9.12 9.06
C ARG A 96 1.05 -10.19 10.09
N ALA A 97 0.03 -10.98 9.82
CA ALA A 97 -0.44 -12.02 10.73
C ALA A 97 -0.50 -13.39 10.06
N ARG A 98 0.02 -14.40 10.76
CA ARG A 98 -0.12 -15.81 10.40
C ARG A 98 -1.28 -16.41 11.18
N GLN A 99 -2.27 -16.94 10.47
CA GLN A 99 -3.34 -17.74 11.08
C GLN A 99 -2.71 -19.03 11.66
N LEU A 100 -3.17 -19.52 12.81
CA LEU A 100 -2.70 -20.81 13.38
C LEU A 100 -3.34 -21.99 12.66
N SER A 101 -4.60 -21.84 12.29
CA SER A 101 -5.37 -22.78 11.49
C SER A 101 -5.68 -22.14 10.15
N ALA A 102 -5.54 -22.90 9.07
CA ALA A 102 -6.19 -22.52 7.83
C ALA A 102 -7.71 -22.68 8.01
N PRO A 103 -8.53 -21.75 7.48
CA PRO A 103 -9.97 -22.00 7.38
C PRO A 103 -10.20 -23.34 6.65
N PRO A 104 -11.26 -24.09 6.97
CA PRO A 104 -11.58 -25.31 6.26
C PRO A 104 -11.74 -24.97 4.76
N ARG A 105 -10.76 -25.38 3.96
CA ARG A 105 -10.84 -25.28 2.51
C ARG A 105 -11.38 -26.60 2.01
N SER A 106 -12.48 -26.55 1.26
CA SER A 106 -12.97 -27.69 0.51
C SER A 106 -12.69 -27.48 -0.97
N ILE A 107 -12.24 -28.54 -1.64
CA ILE A 107 -12.29 -28.59 -3.09
C ILE A 107 -13.55 -29.36 -3.49
N ILE A 108 -14.15 -28.98 -4.62
CA ILE A 108 -15.24 -29.76 -5.19
C ILE A 108 -14.60 -30.90 -5.97
N GLU A 109 -14.70 -32.09 -5.42
CA GLU A 109 -14.25 -33.32 -6.05
C GLU A 109 -15.46 -34.04 -6.64
N HIS A 110 -15.36 -34.49 -7.88
CA HIS A 110 -16.45 -35.18 -8.55
C HIS A 110 -16.34 -36.68 -8.27
N TRP A 111 -17.22 -37.19 -7.41
CA TRP A 111 -17.24 -38.61 -7.05
C TRP A 111 -18.16 -39.37 -8.02
N PRO A 112 -17.74 -40.54 -8.55
CA PRO A 112 -18.55 -41.30 -9.48
C PRO A 112 -19.81 -41.85 -8.78
N VAL A 113 -20.97 -41.57 -9.34
CA VAL A 113 -22.27 -42.15 -8.95
C VAL A 113 -22.80 -42.93 -10.14
N GLY A 114 -22.31 -44.16 -10.29
CA GLY A 114 -22.61 -45.00 -11.45
C GLY A 114 -21.70 -44.72 -12.65
N ARG A 115 -22.11 -45.19 -13.83
CA ARG A 115 -21.24 -45.30 -15.02
C ARG A 115 -21.08 -44.00 -15.82
N TYR A 116 -22.04 -43.08 -15.72
CA TYR A 116 -22.10 -41.87 -16.57
C TYR A 116 -22.33 -40.57 -15.77
N HIS A 117 -22.34 -40.64 -14.44
CA HIS A 117 -22.60 -39.48 -13.60
C HIS A 117 -21.53 -39.31 -12.53
N SER A 118 -21.32 -38.06 -12.14
CA SER A 118 -20.54 -37.72 -10.96
C SER A 118 -21.28 -36.70 -10.13
N ALA A 119 -21.14 -36.79 -8.81
CA ALA A 119 -21.70 -35.85 -7.86
C ALA A 119 -20.57 -34.94 -7.33
N PRO A 120 -20.78 -33.62 -7.24
CA PRO A 120 -19.84 -32.74 -6.59
C PRO A 120 -19.87 -32.99 -5.08
N VAL A 121 -18.75 -33.44 -4.53
CA VAL A 121 -18.56 -33.63 -3.08
C VAL A 121 -17.54 -32.61 -2.60
N ALA A 122 -17.89 -31.86 -1.56
CA ALA A 122 -16.97 -30.93 -0.92
C ALA A 122 -15.98 -31.72 -0.06
N THR A 123 -14.79 -32.00 -0.60
CA THR A 123 -13.74 -32.74 0.12
C THR A 123 -12.83 -31.76 0.87
N PRO A 124 -12.64 -31.90 2.20
CA PRO A 124 -11.75 -31.04 2.95
C PRO A 124 -10.29 -31.27 2.54
N MET A 125 -9.59 -30.19 2.21
CA MET A 125 -8.18 -30.22 1.84
C MET A 125 -7.33 -30.52 3.09
N ARG A 126 -6.67 -31.68 3.14
CA ARG A 126 -5.64 -31.96 4.15
C ARG A 126 -4.40 -31.09 3.88
N PHE A 127 -3.82 -30.53 4.94
CA PHE A 127 -2.57 -29.75 4.91
C PHE A 127 -2.63 -28.37 4.23
N SER A 128 -3.77 -27.68 4.28
CA SER A 128 -3.79 -26.26 3.91
C SER A 128 -2.82 -25.50 4.81
N ARG A 129 -1.75 -24.97 4.20
CA ARG A 129 -0.77 -24.16 4.94
C ARG A 129 -1.50 -22.96 5.54
N PRO A 130 -1.29 -22.64 6.83
CA PRO A 130 -1.94 -21.49 7.44
C PRO A 130 -1.56 -20.23 6.67
N ASN A 131 -2.57 -19.45 6.28
CA ASN A 131 -2.36 -18.31 5.42
C ASN A 131 -1.64 -17.18 6.18
N MET A 132 -0.69 -16.53 5.50
CA MET A 132 -0.09 -15.29 5.97
C MET A 132 -0.87 -14.14 5.32
N LYS A 133 -1.60 -13.38 6.11
CA LYS A 133 -2.34 -12.20 5.64
C LYS A 133 -1.60 -10.92 6.01
N THR A 134 -1.69 -9.93 5.13
CA THR A 134 -1.24 -8.56 5.39
C THR A 134 -2.47 -7.68 5.46
N TYR A 135 -2.64 -6.99 6.58
CA TYR A 135 -3.70 -6.02 6.81
C TYR A 135 -3.08 -4.63 6.85
N THR A 136 -3.73 -3.69 6.20
CA THR A 136 -3.26 -2.30 6.15
C THR A 136 -4.41 -1.38 6.47
N ASP A 137 -4.21 -0.50 7.43
CA ASP A 137 -5.09 0.62 7.71
C ASP A 137 -4.24 1.88 7.66
N LEU A 138 -3.89 2.28 6.44
CA LEU A 138 -3.10 3.47 6.15
C LEU A 138 -4.03 4.60 5.74
N ARG A 139 -3.95 5.71 6.45
CA ARG A 139 -4.61 6.96 6.10
C ARG A 139 -3.62 7.86 5.38
N VAL A 140 -4.00 8.30 4.20
CA VAL A 140 -3.24 9.29 3.43
C VAL A 140 -3.98 10.62 3.49
N VAL A 141 -3.26 11.68 3.88
CA VAL A 141 -3.77 13.06 3.90
C VAL A 141 -2.87 13.89 3.00
N VAL A 142 -3.47 14.46 1.97
CA VAL A 142 -2.78 15.32 1.00
C VAL A 142 -3.39 16.72 1.06
N ARG A 143 -2.54 17.75 1.11
CA ARG A 143 -2.96 19.15 1.17
C ARG A 143 -2.27 19.96 0.07
N ARG A 144 -3.04 20.90 -0.49
CA ARG A 144 -2.60 21.81 -1.57
C ARG A 144 -2.12 21.02 -2.79
N VAL A 145 -3.04 20.25 -3.37
CA VAL A 145 -2.80 19.53 -4.62
C VAL A 145 -3.11 20.45 -5.78
N GLN A 146 -2.14 20.65 -6.66
CA GLN A 146 -2.33 21.29 -7.96
C GLN A 146 -2.00 20.26 -9.03
N VAL A 147 -2.93 20.10 -9.98
CA VAL A 147 -2.79 19.23 -11.14
C VAL A 147 -2.80 20.11 -12.36
N ASP A 148 -1.69 20.14 -13.08
CA ASP A 148 -1.57 20.91 -14.32
C ASP A 148 -1.80 19.94 -15.48
N VAL A 149 -2.96 20.05 -16.14
CA VAL A 149 -3.31 19.20 -17.29
C VAL A 149 -2.71 19.80 -18.55
N PHE A 150 -1.60 19.23 -19.01
CA PHE A 150 -1.03 19.56 -20.31
C PHE A 150 -1.73 18.78 -21.41
N LEU A 151 -2.65 19.43 -22.13
CA LEU A 151 -3.17 18.90 -23.39
C LEU A 151 -2.08 18.99 -24.46
N ALA A 152 -1.32 17.91 -24.63
CA ALA A 152 -0.45 17.75 -25.78
C ALA A 152 -1.31 17.70 -27.05
N ARG A 153 -1.47 18.84 -27.73
CA ARG A 153 -1.97 18.85 -29.11
C ARG A 153 -0.94 18.11 -29.96
N ARG A 154 -1.25 16.88 -30.35
CA ARG A 154 -0.60 16.25 -31.50
C ARG A 154 -0.88 17.13 -32.71
N TYR A 155 0.12 17.90 -33.13
CA TYR A 155 0.17 18.34 -34.52
C TYR A 155 0.51 17.10 -35.34
N ASN A 156 -0.50 16.48 -35.95
CA ASN A 156 -0.27 15.60 -37.08
C ASN A 156 0.26 16.48 -38.22
N THR A 157 1.57 16.56 -38.38
CA THR A 157 2.15 16.99 -39.64
C THR A 157 1.97 15.83 -40.62
N CYS A 158 0.88 15.89 -41.39
CA CYS A 158 0.87 15.32 -42.72
C CYS A 158 1.89 16.09 -43.57
N GLY A 159 2.84 15.36 -44.14
CA GLY A 159 3.88 15.84 -45.05
C GLY A 159 4.70 14.67 -45.52
#